data_AF-A0AA39LIS0-F1
#
_entry.id   AF-A0AA39LIS0-F1
#
_cell.length_a   1.000
_cell.length_b   1.000
_cell.length_c   1.000
_cell.angle_alpha   90.00
_cell.angle_beta   90.00
_cell.angle_gamma   90.00
#
_symmetry.space_group_name_H-M   'P 1'
#
loop_
_entity.id
_entity.type
_entity.pdbx_description
1 polymer ?
#
loop_
_entity_poly.entity_id
_entity_poly.type
_entity_poly.pdbx_seq_one_letter_code
_entity_poly.pdbx_strand_id
1 'polypeptide(L)'
;MVWVKPEDVIVQSFWVNECANPYFVLQRRKGHGTSGLGSLFVATIDSMFDTRPPPFRILYHVDTESVQVAKIIAVGVIREEIQENWEWLERNVLPTLDSFESEIDVRNFVVTKIEGLCSIEDAKCGNNPDEADNVSNRAVITKFHELFRLPVSEKLVNFYKCSLVKGRIPYQGQMYLSVNYLCFYSFIMGNQTNIKLKWTDITKLEKNTHFFISQSMTVVTRNDSFNFAVFVNFDETYQMASQLANLAMKQLMEEKGFSEDVSLRQKYLAETDERRLKKNSITFVKRDLDARQRSESYR
;
A
#
# COMPACT_ATOMS: atom_id res chain seq x y z
N MET A 1 6.39 6.57 20.51
CA MET A 1 6.52 8.03 20.37
C MET A 1 6.93 8.38 18.94
N VAL A 2 6.19 9.28 18.29
CA VAL A 2 6.50 9.82 16.95
C VAL A 2 6.34 11.33 17.02
N TRP A 3 7.42 12.07 16.81
CA TRP A 3 7.37 13.55 16.75
C TRP A 3 7.34 14.02 15.31
N VAL A 4 6.78 15.21 15.07
CA VAL A 4 6.83 15.84 13.73
C VAL A 4 7.47 17.20 13.83
N LYS A 5 8.10 17.63 12.73
CA LYS A 5 8.64 18.99 12.63
C LYS A 5 7.50 20.00 12.84
N PRO A 6 7.67 21.01 13.70
CA PRO A 6 6.61 21.96 14.02
C PRO A 6 6.09 22.74 12.79
N GLU A 7 4.91 22.39 12.30
CA GLU A 7 4.26 23.03 11.16
C GLU A 7 3.07 23.89 11.58
N ASP A 8 2.96 25.10 11.00
CA ASP A 8 1.86 26.03 11.28
C ASP A 8 0.55 25.55 10.68
N VAL A 9 -0.49 25.53 11.50
CA VAL A 9 -1.82 25.09 11.12
C VAL A 9 -2.87 26.06 11.62
N ILE A 10 -3.82 26.34 10.74
CA ILE A 10 -5.04 27.07 11.09
C ILE A 10 -5.95 26.11 11.85
N VAL A 11 -6.41 26.52 13.03
CA VAL A 11 -7.31 25.70 13.86
C VAL A 11 -8.65 25.52 13.13
N GLN A 12 -8.89 24.30 12.64
CA GLN A 12 -10.10 23.92 11.89
C GLN A 12 -11.12 23.19 12.78
N SER A 13 -12.41 23.38 12.52
CA SER A 13 -13.54 22.83 13.30
C SER A 13 -13.75 21.31 13.21
N PHE A 14 -12.87 20.57 12.51
CA PHE A 14 -12.99 19.13 12.24
C PHE A 14 -12.39 18.23 13.32
N TRP A 15 -11.89 18.82 14.40
CA TRP A 15 -11.20 18.13 15.47
C TRP A 15 -11.97 18.23 16.79
N VAL A 16 -11.80 17.23 17.64
CA VAL A 16 -12.33 17.16 19.00
C VAL A 16 -11.12 17.18 19.95
N ASN A 17 -11.12 18.09 20.91
CA ASN A 17 -10.11 18.12 21.95
C ASN A 17 -10.35 16.94 22.90
N GLU A 18 -9.36 16.07 23.09
CA GLU A 18 -9.42 14.98 24.07
C GLU A 18 -8.86 15.42 25.43
N CYS A 19 -7.73 16.11 25.42
CA CYS A 19 -7.14 16.75 26.59
C CYS A 19 -6.39 18.02 26.19
N ALA A 20 -6.21 18.91 27.16
CA ALA A 20 -5.59 20.21 26.98
C ALA A 20 -4.87 20.63 28.26
N ASN A 21 -3.77 21.36 28.10
CA ASN A 21 -3.10 22.11 29.14
C ASN A 21 -2.81 23.53 28.59
N PRO A 22 -2.21 24.46 29.37
CA PRO A 22 -2.01 25.84 28.94
C PRO A 22 -1.23 26.01 27.62
N TYR A 23 -0.40 25.02 27.25
CA TYR A 23 0.49 25.10 26.09
C TYR A 23 0.11 24.13 24.97
N PHE A 24 -0.43 22.97 25.32
CA PHE A 24 -0.65 21.85 24.39
C PHE A 24 -2.11 21.37 24.37
N VAL A 25 -2.57 20.92 23.21
CA VAL A 25 -3.89 20.27 23.07
C VAL A 25 -3.75 19.01 22.25
N LEU A 26 -4.22 17.89 22.81
CA LEU A 26 -4.41 16.65 22.10
C LEU A 26 -5.77 16.68 21.41
N GLN A 27 -5.76 16.43 20.11
CA GLN A 27 -6.96 16.41 19.29
C GLN A 27 -7.12 15.07 18.58
N ARG A 28 -8.39 14.64 18.48
CA ARG A 28 -8.83 13.53 17.63
C ARG A 28 -9.75 14.04 16.54
N ARG A 29 -9.64 13.49 15.33
CA ARG A 29 -10.50 13.84 14.20
C ARG A 29 -11.95 13.39 14.43
N LYS A 30 -12.91 14.27 14.09
CA LYS A 30 -14.35 13.92 14.11
C LYS A 30 -14.62 12.77 13.13
N GLY A 31 -15.37 11.75 13.57
CA GLY A 31 -15.70 10.56 12.76
C GLY A 31 -14.74 9.36 12.92
N HIS A 32 -13.57 9.54 13.55
CA HIS A 32 -12.67 8.42 13.87
C HIS A 32 -13.08 7.74 15.18
N GLY A 33 -13.47 6.47 15.15
CA GLY A 33 -13.77 5.66 16.35
C GLY A 33 -15.13 5.91 17.03
N THR A 34 -16.04 6.68 16.41
CA THR A 34 -17.37 6.97 16.98
C THR A 34 -18.48 6.26 16.20
N SER A 35 -19.23 5.38 16.85
CA SER A 35 -20.45 4.77 16.30
C SER A 35 -21.63 5.74 16.42
N GLY A 36 -21.91 6.53 15.38
CA GLY A 36 -23.06 7.44 15.33
C GLY A 36 -23.10 8.34 14.08
N LEU A 37 -24.21 9.05 13.89
CA LEU A 37 -24.56 9.86 12.70
C LEU A 37 -23.55 11.00 12.37
N GLY A 38 -22.59 11.30 13.26
CA GLY A 38 -21.51 12.26 13.03
C GLY A 38 -20.40 11.78 12.07
N SER A 39 -20.41 10.50 11.67
CA SER A 39 -19.47 9.93 10.68
C SER A 39 -19.79 10.32 9.23
N LEU A 40 -21.02 10.78 8.96
CA LEU A 40 -21.54 10.99 7.60
C LEU A 40 -21.27 12.40 7.03
N PHE A 41 -20.97 13.39 7.87
CA PHE A 41 -20.74 14.78 7.42
C PHE A 41 -19.27 15.14 7.16
N VAL A 42 -18.32 14.28 7.57
CA VAL A 42 -16.87 14.53 7.39
C VAL A 42 -16.34 13.89 6.10
N ALA A 43 -16.97 12.81 5.63
CA ALA A 43 -16.52 12.03 4.47
C ALA A 43 -16.53 12.81 3.14
N THR A 44 -17.37 13.85 2.99
CA THR A 44 -17.51 14.61 1.74
C THR A 44 -16.47 15.71 1.58
N ILE A 45 -15.93 16.26 2.68
CA ILE A 45 -14.96 17.37 2.64
C ILE A 45 -13.52 16.85 2.55
N ASP A 46 -13.28 15.62 3.02
CA ASP A 46 -11.98 14.93 2.99
C ASP A 46 -11.45 14.62 1.58
N SER A 47 -12.30 14.75 0.54
CA SER A 47 -11.91 14.60 -0.86
C SER A 47 -11.21 15.85 -1.43
N MET A 48 -11.22 16.98 -0.71
CA MET A 48 -10.72 18.28 -1.21
C MET A 48 -9.37 18.70 -0.61
N PHE A 49 -8.86 18.00 0.41
CA PHE A 49 -7.51 18.22 0.95
C PHE A 49 -6.68 16.94 0.74
N ASP A 50 -5.70 17.01 -0.16
CA ASP A 50 -4.98 15.89 -0.79
C ASP A 50 -4.00 15.11 0.14
N THR A 51 -4.13 15.24 1.46
CA THR A 51 -3.45 14.40 2.45
C THR A 51 -4.45 14.01 3.53
N ARG A 52 -4.55 12.72 3.88
CA ARG A 52 -5.34 12.30 5.04
C ARG A 52 -4.44 12.41 6.27
N PRO A 53 -4.50 13.50 7.06
CA PRO A 53 -3.68 13.60 8.27
C PRO A 53 -4.05 12.47 9.25
N PRO A 54 -3.08 11.98 10.04
CA PRO A 54 -3.32 10.97 11.05
C PRO A 54 -4.48 11.36 11.99
N PRO A 55 -5.25 10.38 12.49
CA PRO A 55 -6.48 10.63 13.26
C PRO A 55 -6.26 11.34 14.60
N PHE A 56 -5.03 11.32 15.14
CA PHE A 56 -4.66 12.04 16.35
C PHE A 56 -3.50 13.01 16.10
N ARG A 57 -3.51 14.13 16.81
CA ARG A 57 -2.44 15.13 16.77
C ARG A 57 -2.31 15.88 18.09
N ILE A 58 -1.12 16.35 18.40
CA ILE A 58 -0.86 17.30 19.49
C ILE A 58 -0.49 18.65 18.87
N LEU A 59 -1.20 19.69 19.31
CA LEU A 59 -0.99 21.07 18.93
C LEU A 59 -0.28 21.83 20.05
N TYR A 60 0.71 22.65 19.70
CA TYR A 60 1.24 23.72 20.53
C TYR A 60 0.53 25.03 20.18
N HIS A 61 -0.07 25.70 21.17
CA HIS A 61 -0.74 26.99 20.97
C HIS A 61 0.30 28.10 20.90
N VAL A 62 0.14 29.00 19.93
CA VAL A 62 0.91 30.23 19.85
C VAL A 62 -0.07 31.37 20.12
N ASP A 63 0.12 32.11 21.21
CA ASP A 63 -0.67 33.32 21.41
C ASP A 63 -0.01 34.42 20.57
N THR A 64 -0.73 34.88 19.55
CA THR A 64 -0.29 36.05 18.77
C THR A 64 -1.54 36.85 18.47
N GLU A 65 -1.49 38.15 18.78
CA GLU A 65 -2.62 39.08 19.01
C GLU A 65 -3.65 39.26 17.87
N SER A 66 -3.72 38.39 16.86
CA SER A 66 -4.74 38.50 15.81
C SER A 66 -5.15 37.20 15.09
N VAL A 67 -4.45 36.07 15.26
CA VAL A 67 -4.82 34.78 14.62
C VAL A 67 -4.41 33.62 15.52
N GLN A 68 -5.33 32.68 15.79
CA GLN A 68 -5.02 31.41 16.46
C GLN A 68 -4.19 30.52 15.51
N VAL A 69 -2.88 30.74 15.48
CA VAL A 69 -1.94 29.86 14.79
C VAL A 69 -1.47 28.82 15.79
N ALA A 70 -1.66 27.54 15.47
CA ALA A 70 -1.18 26.44 16.29
C ALA A 70 -0.14 25.64 15.50
N LYS A 71 0.88 25.12 16.18
CA LYS A 71 1.88 24.25 15.56
C LYS A 71 1.57 22.79 15.83
N ILE A 72 1.54 21.93 14.81
CA ILE A 72 1.49 20.48 15.04
C ILE A 72 2.87 20.01 15.48
N ILE A 73 2.96 19.34 16.63
CA ILE A 73 4.24 18.87 17.20
C ILE A 73 4.34 17.34 17.28
N ALA A 74 3.20 16.65 17.26
CA ALA A 74 3.14 15.19 17.21
C ALA A 74 1.87 14.73 16.50
N VAL A 75 1.92 13.56 15.88
CA VAL A 75 0.77 12.91 15.22
C VAL A 75 0.76 11.43 15.56
N GLY A 76 -0.43 10.82 15.59
CA GLY A 76 -0.58 9.42 15.93
C GLY A 76 -1.71 8.77 15.15
N VAL A 77 -1.55 7.47 14.87
CA VAL A 77 -2.59 6.65 14.22
C VAL A 77 -3.48 6.01 15.28
N ILE A 78 -2.89 5.67 16.41
CA ILE A 78 -3.55 4.97 17.52
C ILE A 78 -3.49 5.87 18.76
N ARG A 79 -4.54 5.80 19.59
CA ARG A 79 -4.68 6.63 20.78
C ARG A 79 -3.55 6.39 21.78
N GLU A 80 -3.16 5.13 21.97
CA GLU A 80 -2.11 4.74 22.91
C GLU A 80 -0.76 5.36 22.51
N GLU A 81 -0.47 5.43 21.21
CA GLU A 81 0.79 6.02 20.69
C GLU A 81 0.87 7.52 20.96
N ILE A 82 -0.20 8.27 20.63
CA ILE A 82 -0.20 9.72 20.85
C ILE A 82 -0.26 10.06 22.35
N GLN A 83 -0.81 9.16 23.18
CA GLN A 83 -0.83 9.30 24.63
C GLN A 83 0.59 9.21 25.22
N GLU A 84 1.46 8.35 24.69
CA GLU A 84 2.87 8.32 25.10
C GLU A 84 3.56 9.68 24.86
N ASN A 85 3.31 10.30 23.70
CA ASN A 85 3.84 11.63 23.39
C ASN A 85 3.28 12.69 24.35
N TRP A 86 1.98 12.62 24.67
CA TRP A 86 1.34 13.52 25.63
C TRP A 86 1.96 13.41 27.03
N GLU A 87 2.07 12.20 27.56
CA GLU A 87 2.68 11.94 28.87
C GLU A 87 4.15 12.38 28.91
N TRP A 88 4.87 12.23 27.80
CA TRP A 88 6.24 12.69 27.71
C TRP A 88 6.33 14.23 27.82
N LEU A 89 5.44 14.97 27.16
CA LEU A 89 5.38 16.44 27.28
C LEU A 89 5.10 16.86 28.72
N GLU A 90 4.12 16.24 29.36
CA GLU A 90 3.75 16.55 30.75
C GLU A 90 4.90 16.29 31.73
N ARG A 91 5.67 15.22 31.51
CA ARG A 91 6.78 14.87 32.40
C ARG A 91 8.05 15.68 32.15
N ASN A 92 8.36 16.00 30.89
CA ASN A 92 9.70 16.48 30.50
C ASN A 92 9.74 17.93 30.02
N VAL A 93 8.61 18.49 29.60
CA VAL A 93 8.55 19.83 28.99
C VAL A 93 7.72 20.77 29.85
N LEU A 94 6.49 20.36 30.19
CA LEU A 94 5.54 21.19 30.94
C LEU A 94 6.13 21.79 32.23
N PRO A 95 6.89 21.07 33.07
CA PRO A 95 7.42 21.63 34.33
C PRO A 95 8.43 22.76 34.13
N THR A 96 9.05 22.84 32.95
CA THR A 96 10.03 23.89 32.63
C THR A 96 9.41 25.13 32.01
N LEU A 97 8.20 25.04 31.45
CA LEU A 97 7.60 26.15 30.70
C LEU A 97 7.23 27.33 31.61
N ASP A 98 6.78 27.05 32.83
CA ASP A 98 6.42 28.09 33.82
C ASP A 98 7.62 28.88 34.33
N SER A 99 8.85 28.42 34.06
CA SER A 99 10.08 29.11 34.49
C SER A 99 10.53 30.24 33.55
N PHE A 100 9.95 30.32 32.35
CA PHE A 100 10.29 31.33 31.37
C PHE A 100 9.49 32.61 31.56
N GLU A 101 10.16 33.76 31.45
CA GLU A 101 9.54 35.08 31.62
C GLU A 101 8.90 35.63 30.33
N SER A 102 9.22 35.03 29.17
CA SER A 102 8.80 35.49 27.84
C SER A 102 8.20 34.35 27.02
N GLU A 103 7.06 34.60 26.38
CA GLU A 103 6.40 33.63 25.50
C GLU A 103 7.27 33.27 24.27
N ILE A 104 8.12 34.19 23.83
CA ILE A 104 9.07 33.94 22.74
C ILE A 104 10.10 32.88 23.18
N ASP A 105 10.54 32.92 24.43
CA ASP A 105 11.51 31.96 24.95
C ASP A 105 10.87 30.59 25.17
N VAL A 106 9.63 30.56 25.68
CA VAL A 106 8.81 29.33 25.74
C VAL A 106 8.71 28.69 24.36
N ARG A 107 8.36 29.50 23.34
CA ARG A 107 8.22 29.02 21.95
C ARG A 107 9.52 28.45 21.42
N ASN A 108 10.62 29.19 21.54
CA ASN A 108 11.92 28.74 21.07
C ASN A 108 12.34 27.45 21.77
N PHE A 109 12.15 27.37 23.08
CA PHE A 109 12.44 26.17 23.85
C PHE A 109 11.63 24.97 23.37
N VAL A 110 10.30 25.11 23.24
CA VAL A 110 9.42 24.03 22.78
C VAL A 110 9.81 23.58 21.37
N VAL A 111 9.91 24.51 20.41
CA VAL A 111 10.26 24.18 19.02
C VAL A 111 11.61 23.48 18.95
N THR A 112 12.65 24.03 19.56
CA THR A 112 14.00 23.43 19.58
C THR A 112 13.99 22.06 20.26
N LYS A 113 13.21 21.88 21.34
CA LYS A 113 13.13 20.60 22.03
C LYS A 113 12.47 19.53 21.14
N ILE A 114 11.37 19.86 20.48
CA ILE A 114 10.67 18.94 19.57
C ILE A 114 11.54 18.63 18.35
N GLU A 115 12.15 19.63 17.72
CA GLU A 115 13.09 19.43 16.61
C GLU A 115 14.28 18.56 17.01
N GLY A 116 14.78 18.71 18.24
CA GLY A 116 15.82 17.85 18.80
C GLY A 116 15.37 16.39 18.96
N LEU A 117 14.12 16.16 19.36
CA LEU A 117 13.54 14.79 19.43
C LEU A 117 13.40 14.18 18.04
N CYS A 118 12.92 14.95 17.07
CA CYS A 118 12.89 14.53 15.66
C CYS A 118 14.29 14.15 15.19
N SER A 119 15.29 14.99 15.47
CA SER A 119 16.69 14.74 15.08
C SER A 119 17.27 13.48 15.73
N ILE A 120 16.87 13.15 16.96
CA ILE A 120 17.30 11.92 17.66
C ILE A 120 16.59 10.70 17.06
N GLU A 121 15.34 10.82 16.66
CA GLU A 121 14.60 9.76 15.94
C GLU A 121 15.22 9.51 14.56
N ASP A 122 15.52 10.57 13.81
CA ASP A 122 16.19 10.53 12.50
C ASP A 122 17.59 9.89 12.61
N ALA A 123 18.36 10.26 13.64
CA ALA A 123 19.71 9.72 13.87
C ALA A 123 19.72 8.23 14.27
N LYS A 124 18.64 7.73 14.88
CA LYS A 124 18.48 6.30 15.18
C LYS A 124 18.11 5.47 13.95
N CYS A 125 17.54 6.09 12.91
CA CYS A 125 17.06 5.41 11.71
C CYS A 125 18.10 5.34 10.56
N GLY A 126 19.15 6.15 10.61
CA GLY A 126 20.27 6.08 9.67
C GLY A 126 19.96 6.70 8.31
N ASN A 127 20.35 7.97 8.15
CA ASN A 127 20.52 8.73 6.90
C ASN A 127 19.88 8.14 5.63
N ASN A 128 18.60 8.46 5.39
CA ASN A 128 18.10 8.68 4.03
C ASN A 128 17.12 9.87 4.02
N PRO A 129 17.16 10.77 3.02
CA PRO A 129 16.38 12.02 3.03
C PRO A 129 14.86 11.87 2.84
N ASP A 130 14.34 10.64 2.76
CA ASP A 130 12.93 10.34 2.45
C ASP A 130 12.02 10.27 3.70
N GLU A 131 12.48 10.62 4.91
CA GLU A 131 11.76 10.26 6.15
C GLU A 131 10.63 11.21 6.60
N ALA A 132 10.27 12.25 5.85
CA ALA A 132 8.90 12.79 5.96
C ALA A 132 7.86 11.74 5.51
N ASP A 133 8.29 10.80 4.66
CA ASP A 133 7.48 9.67 4.22
C ASP A 133 7.39 8.58 5.29
N ASN A 134 8.18 8.54 6.36
CA ASN A 134 8.17 7.38 7.27
C ASN A 134 6.96 7.29 8.21
N VAL A 135 6.38 8.43 8.62
CA VAL A 135 5.10 8.45 9.36
C VAL A 135 3.93 8.11 8.44
N SER A 136 3.95 8.64 7.21
CA SER A 136 3.02 8.26 6.14
C SER A 136 3.14 6.77 5.83
N ASN A 137 4.35 6.22 5.72
CA ASN A 137 4.63 4.83 5.42
C ASN A 137 4.14 3.91 6.53
N ARG A 138 4.36 4.24 7.81
CA ARG A 138 3.86 3.41 8.92
C ARG A 138 2.34 3.41 9.00
N ALA A 139 1.69 4.56 8.78
CA ALA A 139 0.24 4.65 8.68
C ALA A 139 -0.29 3.85 7.48
N VAL A 140 0.37 3.96 6.32
CA VAL A 140 0.06 3.21 5.10
C VAL A 140 0.21 1.70 5.31
N ILE A 141 1.27 1.25 5.97
CA ILE A 141 1.51 -0.17 6.31
C ILE A 141 0.39 -0.69 7.22
N THR A 142 0.05 0.04 8.28
CA THR A 142 -1.02 -0.35 9.20
C THR A 142 -2.35 -0.47 8.45
N LYS A 143 -2.67 0.53 7.64
CA LYS A 143 -3.87 0.54 6.80
C LYS A 143 -3.88 -0.60 5.79
N PHE A 144 -2.72 -0.94 5.21
CA PHE A 144 -2.58 -2.05 4.28
C PHE A 144 -2.94 -3.39 4.95
N HIS A 145 -2.44 -3.65 6.16
CA HIS A 145 -2.80 -4.85 6.91
C HIS A 145 -4.30 -4.92 7.24
N GLU A 146 -4.89 -3.80 7.67
CA GLU A 146 -6.31 -3.72 8.02
C GLU A 146 -7.22 -3.85 6.79
N LEU A 147 -6.94 -3.11 5.72
CA LEU A 147 -7.77 -3.06 4.50
C LEU A 147 -7.84 -4.43 3.81
N PHE A 148 -6.72 -5.15 3.76
CA PHE A 148 -6.64 -6.43 3.03
C PHE A 148 -6.71 -7.65 3.94
N ARG A 149 -6.84 -7.43 5.26
CA ARG A 149 -6.84 -8.46 6.32
C ARG A 149 -5.62 -9.37 6.17
N LEU A 150 -4.44 -8.77 6.07
CA LEU A 150 -3.17 -9.46 5.86
C LEU A 150 -2.44 -9.64 7.19
N PRO A 151 -1.71 -10.76 7.37
CA PRO A 151 -0.94 -10.98 8.59
C PRO A 151 0.16 -9.94 8.73
N VAL A 152 0.54 -9.61 9.96
CA VAL A 152 1.61 -8.65 10.27
C VAL A 152 2.97 -9.08 9.71
N SER A 153 3.14 -10.38 9.41
CA SER A 153 4.32 -10.91 8.74
C SER A 153 4.44 -10.48 7.26
N GLU A 154 3.35 -10.02 6.64
CA GLU A 154 3.35 -9.60 5.24
C GLU A 154 4.04 -8.24 5.09
N LYS A 155 5.14 -8.18 4.35
CA LYS A 155 5.91 -6.94 4.22
C LYS A 155 5.43 -6.15 3.01
N LEU A 156 4.93 -4.94 3.25
CA LEU A 156 4.68 -3.96 2.19
C LEU A 156 6.03 -3.53 1.60
N VAL A 157 6.16 -3.60 0.28
CA VAL A 157 7.35 -3.20 -0.47
C VAL A 157 7.20 -1.76 -0.93
N ASN A 158 6.08 -1.43 -1.59
CA ASN A 158 5.77 -0.07 -2.00
C ASN A 158 4.27 0.11 -2.29
N PHE A 159 3.82 1.35 -2.43
CA PHE A 159 2.46 1.69 -2.84
C PHE A 159 2.46 2.78 -3.92
N TYR A 160 1.50 2.69 -4.85
CA TYR A 160 1.44 3.53 -6.03
C TYR A 160 0.01 4.02 -6.26
N LYS A 161 -0.14 5.30 -6.59
CA LYS A 161 -1.44 5.86 -7.02
C LYS A 161 -1.73 5.38 -8.45
N CYS A 162 -2.91 4.80 -8.65
CA CYS A 162 -3.37 4.36 -9.98
C CYS A 162 -4.90 4.24 -10.01
N SER A 163 -5.46 3.94 -11.18
CA SER A 163 -6.90 3.69 -11.35
C SER A 163 -7.16 2.30 -11.90
N LEU A 164 -8.17 1.62 -11.37
CA LEU A 164 -8.70 0.40 -11.96
C LEU A 164 -9.72 0.76 -13.04
N VAL A 165 -9.51 0.32 -14.28
CA VAL A 165 -10.43 0.57 -15.38
C VAL A 165 -11.44 -0.57 -15.45
N LYS A 166 -12.71 -0.27 -15.16
CA LYS A 166 -13.83 -1.22 -15.32
C LYS A 166 -14.84 -0.63 -16.30
N GLY A 167 -14.90 -1.21 -17.50
CA GLY A 167 -15.68 -0.65 -18.60
C GLY A 167 -15.08 0.66 -19.10
N ARG A 168 -15.83 1.77 -19.01
CA ARG A 168 -15.36 3.12 -19.41
C ARG A 168 -15.01 4.02 -18.21
N ILE A 169 -15.08 3.50 -16.99
CA ILE A 169 -14.95 4.29 -15.76
C ILE A 169 -13.65 3.92 -15.05
N PRO A 170 -12.72 4.88 -14.86
CA PRO A 170 -11.54 4.68 -14.02
C PRO A 170 -11.90 4.86 -12.55
N TYR A 171 -11.68 3.82 -11.76
CA TYR A 171 -11.82 3.85 -10.31
C TYR A 171 -10.47 4.22 -9.71
N GLN A 172 -10.28 5.50 -9.40
CA GLN A 172 -9.06 6.02 -8.75
C GLN A 172 -8.84 5.38 -7.37
N GLY A 173 -7.61 4.94 -7.11
CA GLY A 173 -7.25 4.25 -5.89
C GLY A 173 -5.75 4.15 -5.69
N GLN A 174 -5.36 3.20 -4.85
CA GLN A 174 -3.96 2.91 -4.52
C GLN A 174 -3.70 1.42 -4.69
N MET A 175 -2.61 1.11 -5.40
CA MET A 175 -2.05 -0.22 -5.50
C MET A 175 -0.97 -0.38 -4.43
N TYR A 176 -1.00 -1.50 -3.72
CA TYR A 176 -0.05 -1.87 -2.69
C TYR A 176 0.66 -3.13 -3.17
N LEU A 177 1.98 -3.07 -3.26
CA LEU A 177 2.83 -4.19 -3.63
C LEU A 177 3.52 -4.70 -2.38
N SER A 178 3.28 -5.96 -2.03
CA SER A 178 3.91 -6.65 -0.91
C SER A 178 4.70 -7.86 -1.43
N VAL A 179 5.45 -8.52 -0.54
CA VAL A 179 6.26 -9.68 -0.89
C VAL A 179 5.41 -10.78 -1.55
N ASN A 180 4.19 -11.03 -1.06
CA ASN A 180 3.35 -12.13 -1.52
C ASN A 180 2.11 -11.70 -2.31
N TYR A 181 1.67 -10.43 -2.16
CA TYR A 181 0.43 -9.94 -2.76
C TYR A 181 0.58 -8.65 -3.56
N LEU A 182 -0.21 -8.57 -4.63
CA LEU A 182 -0.64 -7.33 -5.27
C LEU A 182 -2.05 -7.00 -4.77
N CYS A 183 -2.19 -5.84 -4.15
CA CYS A 183 -3.43 -5.37 -3.58
C CYS A 183 -3.86 -4.04 -4.20
N PHE A 184 -5.16 -3.80 -4.35
CA PHE A 184 -5.69 -2.52 -4.82
C PHE A 184 -6.93 -2.12 -4.02
N TYR A 185 -6.96 -0.86 -3.60
CA TYR A 185 -8.08 -0.27 -2.89
C TYR A 185 -8.54 1.01 -3.58
N SER A 186 -9.84 1.11 -3.82
CA SER A 186 -10.51 2.33 -4.27
C SER A 186 -11.79 2.55 -3.48
N PHE A 187 -12.10 3.80 -3.19
CA PHE A 187 -13.36 4.20 -2.59
C PHE A 187 -13.87 5.47 -3.27
N ILE A 188 -14.85 5.30 -4.15
CA ILE A 188 -15.45 6.38 -4.94
C ILE A 188 -16.96 6.29 -4.85
N MET A 189 -17.62 7.41 -4.54
CA MET A 189 -19.09 7.51 -4.49
C MET A 189 -19.75 6.44 -3.60
N GLY A 190 -19.13 6.08 -2.48
CA GLY A 190 -19.64 5.05 -1.56
C GLY A 190 -19.38 3.60 -2.01
N ASN A 191 -18.85 3.38 -3.21
CA ASN A 191 -18.50 2.07 -3.71
C ASN A 191 -17.04 1.76 -3.35
N GLN A 192 -16.86 0.82 -2.43
CA GLN A 192 -15.55 0.29 -2.08
C GLN A 192 -15.18 -0.85 -3.03
N THR A 193 -14.03 -0.73 -3.69
CA THR A 193 -13.41 -1.82 -4.46
C THR A 193 -12.13 -2.25 -3.75
N ASN A 194 -12.06 -3.54 -3.44
CA ASN A 194 -10.90 -4.15 -2.79
C ASN A 194 -10.49 -5.39 -3.59
N ILE A 195 -9.28 -5.39 -4.12
CA ILE A 195 -8.67 -6.49 -4.87
C ILE A 195 -7.44 -6.96 -4.09
N LYS A 196 -7.34 -8.27 -3.87
CA LYS A 196 -6.19 -8.91 -3.26
C LYS A 196 -5.81 -10.12 -4.11
N LEU A 197 -4.64 -10.07 -4.75
CA LEU A 197 -4.13 -11.12 -5.63
C LEU A 197 -2.78 -11.60 -5.10
N LYS A 198 -2.59 -12.92 -5.01
CA LYS A 198 -1.25 -13.47 -4.76
C LYS A 198 -0.44 -13.41 -6.04
N TRP A 199 0.86 -13.16 -5.93
CA TRP A 199 1.76 -13.22 -7.08
C TRP A 199 1.73 -14.59 -7.77
N THR A 200 1.54 -15.66 -6.99
CA THR A 200 1.42 -17.05 -7.47
C THR A 200 0.19 -17.30 -8.34
N ASP A 201 -0.85 -16.48 -8.21
CA ASP A 201 -2.12 -16.64 -8.93
C ASP A 201 -2.15 -15.80 -10.22
N ILE A 202 -1.18 -14.89 -10.39
CA ILE A 202 -1.01 -14.05 -11.56
C ILE A 202 -0.28 -14.86 -12.63
N THR A 203 -0.97 -15.10 -13.75
CA THR A 203 -0.44 -15.88 -14.88
C THR A 203 0.29 -15.00 -15.88
N LYS A 204 -0.11 -13.72 -15.99
CA LYS A 204 0.49 -12.78 -16.93
C LYS A 204 0.37 -11.34 -16.42
N LEU A 205 1.45 -10.59 -16.60
CA LEU A 205 1.51 -9.15 -16.40
C LEU A 205 1.83 -8.52 -17.76
N GLU A 206 0.94 -7.67 -18.29
CA GLU A 206 1.10 -7.06 -19.61
C GLU A 206 1.22 -5.54 -19.52
N LYS A 207 2.23 -4.99 -20.19
CA LYS A 207 2.38 -3.55 -20.43
C LYS A 207 1.67 -3.19 -21.74
N ASN A 208 0.71 -2.28 -21.65
CA ASN A 208 -0.01 -1.74 -22.79
C ASN A 208 0.29 -0.24 -22.92
N THR A 209 0.65 0.21 -24.12
CA THR A 209 0.94 1.62 -24.39
C THR A 209 -0.03 2.12 -25.46
N HIS A 210 -0.84 3.12 -25.13
CA HIS A 210 -1.70 3.79 -26.11
C HIS A 210 -0.99 4.99 -26.75
N PHE A 211 -1.31 5.28 -28.02
CA PHE A 211 -0.61 6.23 -28.90
C PHE A 211 -0.55 7.69 -28.38
N PHE A 212 -1.37 8.06 -27.39
CA PHE A 212 -1.50 9.43 -26.89
C PHE A 212 -1.42 9.57 -25.35
N ILE A 213 -0.47 8.89 -24.68
CA ILE A 213 -0.04 9.19 -23.29
C ILE A 213 -0.86 8.50 -22.18
N SER A 214 -1.13 7.18 -22.30
CA SER A 214 -1.35 6.39 -21.08
C SER A 214 -0.81 4.97 -21.24
N GLN A 215 0.19 4.65 -20.42
CA GLN A 215 0.64 3.28 -20.20
C GLN A 215 -0.32 2.62 -19.18
N SER A 216 -0.77 1.41 -19.48
CA SER A 216 -1.62 0.60 -18.60
C SER A 216 -0.99 -0.77 -18.35
N MET A 217 -1.31 -1.33 -17.18
CA MET A 217 -0.84 -2.62 -16.73
C MET A 217 -2.04 -3.55 -16.61
N THR A 218 -2.08 -4.60 -17.42
CA THR A 218 -3.11 -5.64 -17.31
C THR A 218 -2.55 -6.79 -16.49
N VAL A 219 -3.23 -7.09 -15.37
CA VAL A 219 -2.92 -8.22 -14.50
C VAL A 219 -3.93 -9.33 -14.80
N VAL A 220 -3.43 -10.45 -15.32
CA VAL A 220 -4.25 -11.61 -15.68
C VAL A 220 -4.06 -12.70 -14.63
N THR A 221 -5.17 -13.22 -14.14
CA THR A 221 -5.23 -14.36 -13.23
C THR A 221 -5.88 -15.55 -13.96
N ARG A 222 -6.07 -16.68 -13.27
CA ARG A 222 -6.75 -17.85 -13.87
C ARG A 222 -8.22 -17.57 -14.23
N ASN A 223 -8.89 -16.69 -13.47
CA ASN A 223 -10.33 -16.47 -13.57
C ASN A 223 -10.68 -15.09 -14.13
N ASP A 224 -9.85 -14.08 -13.83
CA ASP A 224 -10.16 -12.67 -14.06
C ASP A 224 -8.98 -11.91 -14.69
N SER A 225 -9.30 -10.80 -15.35
CA SER A 225 -8.31 -9.82 -15.84
C SER A 225 -8.62 -8.43 -15.30
N PHE A 226 -7.60 -7.76 -14.74
CA PHE A 226 -7.71 -6.43 -14.16
C PHE A 226 -6.83 -5.45 -14.94
N ASN A 227 -7.41 -4.37 -15.47
CA ASN A 227 -6.67 -3.33 -16.16
C ASN A 227 -6.47 -2.12 -15.24
N PHE A 228 -5.22 -1.77 -14.98
CA PHE A 228 -4.84 -0.60 -14.21
C PHE A 228 -4.23 0.45 -15.14
N ALA A 229 -4.57 1.72 -14.95
CA ALA A 229 -4.10 2.84 -15.76
C ALA A 229 -3.93 4.10 -14.90
N VAL A 230 -3.51 5.21 -15.52
CA VAL A 230 -3.35 6.51 -14.85
C VAL A 230 -2.40 6.41 -13.65
N PHE A 231 -1.27 5.75 -13.86
CA PHE A 231 -0.21 5.68 -12.86
C PHE A 231 0.55 7.00 -12.82
N VAL A 232 0.97 7.40 -11.62
CA VAL A 232 1.90 8.54 -11.48
C VAL A 232 3.29 8.13 -11.98
N ASN A 233 3.77 6.93 -11.57
CA ASN A 233 5.08 6.38 -11.94
C ASN A 233 4.91 4.99 -12.58
N PHE A 234 4.46 4.91 -13.84
CA PHE A 234 4.15 3.62 -14.49
C PHE A 234 5.35 2.67 -14.57
N ASP A 235 6.47 3.13 -15.14
CA ASP A 235 7.61 2.25 -15.43
C ASP A 235 8.21 1.65 -14.17
N GLU A 236 8.32 2.45 -13.10
CA GLU A 236 8.76 2.01 -11.78
C GLU A 236 7.80 0.98 -11.17
N THR A 237 6.48 1.26 -11.20
CA THR A 237 5.45 0.36 -10.68
C THR A 237 5.48 -0.99 -11.41
N TYR A 238 5.57 -0.94 -12.74
CA TYR A 238 5.61 -2.14 -13.57
C TYR A 238 6.88 -2.97 -13.34
N GLN A 239 8.03 -2.32 -13.21
CA GLN A 239 9.29 -2.98 -12.90
C GLN A 239 9.24 -3.66 -11.53
N MET A 240 8.72 -2.97 -10.51
CA MET A 240 8.57 -3.52 -9.15
C MET A 240 7.61 -4.72 -9.13
N ALA A 241 6.43 -4.58 -9.76
CA ALA A 241 5.46 -5.68 -9.86
C ALA A 241 6.04 -6.89 -10.60
N SER A 242 6.78 -6.65 -11.69
CA SER A 242 7.44 -7.73 -12.46
C SER A 242 8.51 -8.45 -11.63
N GLN A 243 9.29 -7.71 -10.83
CA GLN A 243 10.30 -8.30 -9.94
C GLN A 243 9.65 -9.20 -8.88
N LEU A 244 8.58 -8.73 -8.23
CA LEU A 244 7.87 -9.49 -7.21
C LEU A 244 7.21 -10.75 -7.78
N ALA A 245 6.57 -10.65 -8.95
CA ALA A 245 6.01 -11.81 -9.64
C ALA A 245 7.08 -12.86 -9.98
N ASN A 246 8.24 -12.43 -10.49
CA ASN A 246 9.35 -13.33 -10.81
C ASN A 246 9.96 -13.98 -9.55
N LEU A 247 10.08 -13.22 -8.45
CA LEU A 247 10.54 -13.75 -7.17
C LEU A 247 9.60 -14.82 -6.62
N ALA A 248 8.28 -14.58 -6.66
CA ALA A 248 7.28 -15.55 -6.23
C ALA A 248 7.32 -16.84 -7.08
N MET A 249 7.48 -16.72 -8.40
CA MET A 249 7.64 -17.88 -9.29
C MET A 249 8.90 -18.68 -8.97
N LYS A 250 10.04 -18.03 -8.70
CA LYS A 250 11.28 -18.71 -8.30
C LYS A 250 11.10 -19.44 -6.97
N GLN A 251 10.47 -18.81 -5.98
CA GLN A 251 10.20 -19.44 -4.69
C GLN A 251 9.31 -20.68 -4.84
N LEU A 252 8.28 -20.63 -5.70
CA LEU A 252 7.48 -21.80 -6.02
C LEU A 252 8.27 -22.92 -6.69
N MET A 253 9.25 -22.59 -7.55
CA MET A 253 10.12 -23.58 -8.19
C MET A 253 11.15 -24.19 -7.23
N GLU A 254 11.60 -23.41 -6.25
CA GLU A 254 12.60 -23.81 -5.24
C GLU A 254 11.99 -24.56 -4.05
N GLU A 255 10.67 -24.48 -3.85
CA GLU A 255 9.96 -25.24 -2.82
C GLU A 255 10.13 -26.75 -3.08
N LYS A 256 10.74 -27.46 -2.12
CA LYS A 256 11.21 -28.86 -2.18
C LYS A 256 10.14 -29.93 -2.48
N GLY A 257 8.92 -29.54 -2.86
CA GLY A 257 7.82 -30.42 -3.25
C GLY A 257 7.74 -30.71 -4.75
N PHE A 258 8.47 -29.99 -5.60
CA PHE A 258 8.53 -30.27 -7.04
C PHE A 258 9.78 -31.09 -7.38
N SER A 259 9.92 -32.28 -6.79
CA SER A 259 10.77 -33.29 -7.41
C SER A 259 10.15 -33.60 -8.76
N GLU A 260 10.87 -33.32 -9.86
CA GLU A 260 10.50 -33.78 -11.20
C GLU A 260 10.07 -35.25 -11.07
N ASP A 261 8.79 -35.54 -11.32
CA ASP A 261 8.28 -36.89 -11.13
C ASP A 261 8.94 -37.77 -12.20
N VAL A 262 10.02 -38.44 -11.78
CA VAL A 262 10.86 -39.28 -12.64
C VAL A 262 9.99 -40.31 -13.36
N SER A 263 8.90 -40.76 -12.73
CA SER A 263 7.97 -41.70 -13.34
C SER A 263 7.20 -41.09 -14.52
N LEU A 264 6.76 -39.83 -14.42
CA LEU A 264 6.06 -39.14 -15.51
C LEU A 264 7.01 -38.81 -16.67
N ARG A 265 8.24 -38.37 -16.36
CA ARG A 265 9.27 -38.14 -17.38
C ARG A 265 9.65 -39.42 -18.12
N GLN A 266 9.83 -40.52 -17.38
CA GLN A 266 10.10 -41.84 -17.96
C GLN A 266 8.95 -42.31 -18.85
N LYS A 267 7.70 -42.10 -18.42
CA LYS A 267 6.51 -42.46 -19.19
C LYS A 267 6.37 -41.64 -20.47
N TYR A 268 6.64 -40.33 -20.42
CA TYR A 268 6.65 -39.48 -21.61
C TYR A 268 7.70 -39.92 -22.63
N LEU A 269 8.93 -40.21 -22.16
CA LEU A 269 10.03 -40.71 -23.01
C LEU A 269 9.70 -42.09 -23.61
N ALA A 270 9.14 -43.01 -22.81
CA ALA A 270 8.71 -44.32 -23.29
C ALA A 270 7.57 -44.22 -24.31
N GLU A 271 6.56 -43.37 -24.08
CA GLU A 271 5.46 -43.16 -25.03
C GLU A 271 5.93 -42.49 -26.33
N THR A 272 6.90 -41.57 -26.27
CA THR A 272 7.46 -40.95 -27.48
C THR A 272 8.30 -41.94 -28.27
N ASP A 273 9.10 -42.78 -27.62
CA ASP A 273 9.86 -43.84 -28.28
C ASP A 273 8.95 -44.93 -28.86
N GLU A 274 7.92 -45.38 -28.14
CA GLU A 274 6.93 -46.33 -28.67
C GLU A 274 6.18 -45.77 -29.89
N ARG A 275 5.79 -44.48 -29.86
CA ARG A 275 5.14 -43.83 -31.02
C ARG A 275 6.10 -43.71 -32.19
N ARG A 276 7.39 -43.44 -31.95
CA ARG A 276 8.43 -43.39 -32.98
C ARG A 276 8.70 -44.78 -33.59
N LEU A 277 8.76 -45.81 -32.75
CA LEU A 277 8.92 -47.20 -33.16
C LEU A 277 7.69 -47.70 -33.95
N LYS A 278 6.46 -47.41 -33.51
CA LYS A 278 5.23 -47.70 -34.29
C LYS A 278 5.22 -46.96 -35.62
N LYS A 279 5.65 -45.69 -35.66
CA LYS A 279 5.72 -44.92 -36.90
C LYS A 279 6.76 -45.50 -37.86
N ASN A 280 7.88 -46.02 -37.37
CA ASN A 280 8.89 -46.67 -38.22
C ASN A 280 8.52 -48.12 -38.60
N SER A 281 7.69 -48.80 -37.80
CA SER A 281 7.23 -50.17 -38.03
C SER A 281 6.10 -50.30 -39.06
N ILE A 282 5.28 -49.26 -39.26
CA ILE A 282 4.21 -49.29 -40.26
C ILE A 282 4.83 -49.13 -41.66
N THR A 283 4.83 -50.22 -42.42
CA THR A 283 5.30 -50.28 -43.81
C THR A 283 4.44 -49.39 -44.71
N PHE A 284 5.08 -48.85 -45.76
CA PHE A 284 4.42 -47.99 -46.76
C PHE A 284 3.14 -48.62 -47.34
N VAL A 285 3.21 -49.92 -47.65
CA VAL A 285 2.08 -50.71 -48.18
C VAL A 285 0.89 -50.72 -47.22
N LYS A 286 1.11 -50.85 -45.92
CA LYS A 286 0.03 -50.85 -44.93
C LYS A 286 -0.63 -49.47 -44.80
N ARG A 287 0.13 -48.38 -44.93
CA ARG A 287 -0.44 -47.01 -44.96
C ARG A 287 -1.28 -46.76 -46.20
N ASP A 288 -0.83 -47.24 -47.36
CA ASP A 288 -1.55 -47.08 -48.62
C ASP A 288 -2.89 -47.84 -48.61
N LEU A 289 -2.89 -49.08 -48.08
CA LEU A 289 -4.10 -49.88 -47.92
C LEU A 289 -5.09 -49.24 -46.94
N ASP A 290 -4.63 -48.78 -45.78
CA ASP A 290 -5.49 -48.09 -44.80
C ASP A 290 -6.07 -46.78 -45.37
N ALA A 291 -5.31 -46.07 -46.21
CA ALA A 291 -5.77 -44.84 -46.85
C ALA A 291 -6.86 -45.11 -47.91
N ARG A 292 -6.69 -46.16 -48.72
CA ARG A 292 -7.70 -46.60 -49.70
C ARG A 292 -8.97 -47.09 -49.01
N GLN A 293 -8.84 -47.87 -47.95
CA GLN A 293 -9.98 -48.38 -47.19
C GLN A 293 -10.80 -47.25 -46.55
N ARG A 294 -10.14 -46.20 -46.04
CA ARG A 294 -10.84 -45.01 -45.55
C ARG A 294 -11.56 -44.27 -46.67
N SER A 295 -10.95 -44.15 -47.85
CA SER A 295 -11.57 -43.52 -49.03
C SER A 295 -12.81 -44.29 -49.52
N GLU A 296 -12.77 -45.61 -49.50
CA GLU A 296 -13.92 -46.46 -49.87
C GLU A 296 -15.07 -46.39 -48.87
N SER A 297 -14.79 -46.24 -47.57
CA SER A 297 -15.83 -46.06 -46.56
C SER A 297 -16.57 -44.71 -46.61
N TYR A 298 -16.09 -43.75 -47.41
CA TYR A 298 -16.74 -42.45 -47.65
C TYR A 298 -17.49 -42.39 -48.99
N ARG A 299 -17.56 -43.51 -49.73
CA ARG A 299 -18.20 -43.62 -51.05
C ARG A 299 -19.54 -44.33 -50.96
#